data_AF-A0A814CBH2-F1
#
_entry.id   AF-A0A814CBH2-F1
#
_cell.length_a   1.000
_cell.length_b   1.000
_cell.length_c   1.000
_cell.angle_alpha   90.00
_cell.angle_beta   90.00
_cell.angle_gamma   90.00
#
_symmetry.space_group_name_H-M   'P 1'
#
loop_
_entity.id
_entity.type
_entity.pdbx_description
1 polymer ?
#
loop_
_entity_poly.entity_id
_entity_poly.type
_entity_poly.pdbx_seq_one_letter_code
_entity_poly.pdbx_strand_id
1 'polypeptide(L)' 'MLSGSSSALSRREQKSTENIKRRLQSVIGYSPYGIYFGFIPLVIYLGFKLGPDPGAPDFSLLNLLPIG' A
#
# COMPACT_ATOMS: atom_id res chain seq x y z
N MET A 1 15.65 28.14 -37.36
CA MET A 1 16.29 27.79 -36.07
C MET A 1 15.31 27.48 -34.94
N LEU A 2 14.06 27.96 -34.95
CA LEU A 2 13.08 27.67 -33.87
C LEU A 2 12.48 26.24 -33.88
N SER A 3 12.48 25.54 -35.02
CA SER A 3 11.85 24.21 -35.15
C SER A 3 12.52 23.10 -34.31
N GLY A 4 13.82 23.21 -34.03
CA GLY A 4 14.57 22.22 -33.22
C GLY A 4 14.34 22.32 -31.71
N SER A 5 13.82 23.45 -31.21
CA SER A 5 13.58 23.63 -29.77
C SER A 5 12.31 22.91 -29.29
N SER A 6 11.28 22.82 -30.15
CA SER A 6 10.01 22.16 -29.80
C SER A 6 10.13 20.63 -29.71
N SER A 7 10.96 20.01 -30.54
CA SER A 7 11.20 18.56 -30.48
C SER A 7 12.02 18.14 -29.25
N ALA A 8 12.94 18.99 -28.79
CA ALA A 8 13.72 18.75 -27.58
C ALA A 8 12.86 18.85 -26.30
N LEU A 9 11.91 19.78 -26.26
CA LEU A 9 10.95 19.91 -25.15
C LEU A 9 9.99 18.71 -25.10
N SER A 10 9.44 18.31 -26.24
CA SER A 10 8.56 17.12 -26.32
C SER A 10 9.28 15.85 -25.87
N ARG A 11 10.55 15.67 -26.24
CA ARG A 11 11.37 14.52 -25.80
C ARG A 11 11.65 14.54 -24.30
N ARG A 12 11.82 15.72 -23.70
CA ARG A 12 12.00 15.89 -22.25
C ARG A 12 10.70 15.63 -21.48
N GLU A 13 9.57 16.10 -22.00
CA GLU A 13 8.24 15.78 -21.45
C GLU A 13 7.95 14.29 -21.50
N GLN A 14 8.20 13.62 -22.64
CA GLN A 14 8.04 12.18 -22.75
C GLN A 14 8.94 11.44 -21.76
N LYS A 15 10.22 11.81 -21.65
CA LYS A 15 11.13 11.16 -20.68
C LYS A 15 10.64 11.33 -19.24
N SER A 16 10.15 12.51 -18.86
CA SER A 16 9.58 12.74 -17.52
C SER A 16 8.34 11.87 -17.28
N THR A 17 7.44 11.83 -18.26
CA THR A 17 6.17 11.09 -18.21
C THR A 17 6.40 9.59 -18.07
N GLU A 18 7.36 9.02 -18.80
CA GLU A 18 7.71 7.60 -18.70
C GLU A 18 8.28 7.24 -17.31
N ASN A 19 9.04 8.14 -16.68
CA ASN A 19 9.53 7.92 -15.32
C ASN A 19 8.40 7.93 -14.28
N ILE A 20 7.42 8.82 -14.44
CA ILE A 20 6.25 8.90 -13.55
C ILE A 20 5.39 7.66 -13.71
N LYS A 21 5.09 7.24 -14.95
CA LYS A 21 4.33 6.01 -15.24
C LYS A 21 4.97 4.80 -14.59
N ARG A 22 6.30 4.64 -14.69
CA ARG A 22 7.01 3.51 -14.09
C ARG A 22 6.86 3.47 -12.57
N ARG A 23 6.98 4.61 -11.89
CA ARG A 23 6.78 4.70 -10.43
C ARG A 23 5.34 4.40 -10.04
N LEU A 24 4.38 4.92 -10.80
CA LEU A 24 2.96 4.67 -10.56
C LEU A 24 2.64 3.18 -10.72
N GLN A 25 3.15 2.54 -11.78
CA GLN A 25 2.99 1.10 -12.02
C GLN A 25 3.61 0.27 -10.90
N SER A 26 4.79 0.66 -10.38
CA SER A 26 5.37 -0.01 -9.21
C SER A 26 4.46 0.10 -7.99
N VAL A 27 3.97 1.30 -7.65
CA VAL A 27 3.09 1.49 -6.49
C VAL A 27 1.77 0.72 -6.65
N ILE A 28 1.16 0.78 -7.84
CA ILE A 28 -0.07 0.04 -8.14
C ILE A 28 0.17 -1.48 -8.07
N GLY A 29 1.34 -1.96 -8.52
CA GLY A 29 1.72 -3.37 -8.45
C GLY A 29 1.90 -3.89 -7.01
N TYR A 30 2.45 -3.07 -6.11
CA TYR A 30 2.65 -3.46 -4.70
C TYR A 30 1.45 -3.17 -3.79
N SER A 31 0.55 -2.28 -4.19
CA SER A 31 -0.67 -1.93 -3.45
C SER A 31 -1.53 -3.14 -3.02
N PRO A 32 -1.89 -4.10 -3.90
CA PRO A 32 -2.71 -5.24 -3.50
C PRO A 32 -2.02 -6.13 -2.47
N TYR A 33 -0.69 -6.28 -2.54
CA TYR A 33 0.08 -7.01 -1.53
C TYR A 33 0.05 -6.30 -0.17
N GLY A 34 0.17 -4.97 -0.16
CA GLY A 34 0.07 -4.18 1.07
C GLY A 34 -1.30 -4.32 1.75
N ILE A 35 -2.39 -4.34 0.96
CA ILE A 35 -3.74 -4.54 1.50
C ILE A 35 -3.93 -5.99 1.99
N TYR A 36 -3.54 -7.00 1.20
CA TYR A 36 -3.70 -8.41 1.57
C TYR A 36 -2.95 -8.77 2.85
N PHE A 37 -1.69 -8.34 2.98
CA PHE A 37 -0.88 -8.63 4.16
C PHE A 37 -1.10 -7.64 5.31
N GLY A 38 -1.53 -6.41 5.03
CA GLY A 38 -1.72 -5.37 6.05
C GLY A 38 -3.09 -5.37 6.70
N PHE A 39 -4.14 -5.82 5.99
CA PHE A 39 -5.52 -5.73 6.47
C PHE A 39 -5.75 -6.56 7.73
N ILE A 40 -5.36 -7.84 7.71
CA ILE A 40 -5.58 -8.75 8.84
C ILE A 40 -4.80 -8.29 10.10
N PRO A 41 -3.50 -7.98 10.03
CA PRO A 41 -2.77 -7.44 11.18
C PRO A 41 -3.34 -6.12 11.71
N LEU A 42 -3.79 -5.23 10.82
CA LEU A 42 -4.38 -3.95 11.22
C LEU A 42 -5.69 -4.14 12.00
N VAL A 43 -6.58 -5.00 11.49
CA VAL A 43 -7.86 -5.32 12.16
C VAL A 43 -7.62 -5.97 13.52
N ILE A 44 -6.69 -6.90 13.59
CA ILE A 44 -6.31 -7.56 14.85
C ILE A 44 -5.75 -6.55 15.85
N TYR A 45 -4.85 -5.65 15.40
CA TYR A 45 -4.29 -4.60 16.24
C TYR A 45 -5.37 -3.65 16.78
N LEU A 46 -6.33 -3.26 15.93
CA LEU A 46 -7.48 -2.43 16.36
C LEU A 46 -8.36 -3.18 17.36
N GLY A 47 -8.64 -4.46 17.14
CA GLY A 47 -9.41 -5.30 18.05
C GLY A 47 -8.77 -5.42 19.44
N PHE A 48 -7.45 -5.63 19.50
CA PHE A 48 -6.73 -5.63 20.78
C PHE A 48 -6.68 -4.24 21.44
N LYS A 49 -6.55 -3.16 20.64
CA LYS A 49 -6.44 -1.79 21.17
C LYS A 49 -7.76 -1.25 21.72
N LEU A 50 -8.90 -1.59 21.11
CA LEU A 50 -10.21 -1.26 21.67
C LEU A 50 -10.47 -2.00 22.98
N GLY A 51 -9.85 -3.18 23.13
CA GLY A 51 -10.03 -4.03 24.30
C GLY A 51 -11.43 -4.67 24.32
N PRO A 52 -11.60 -5.77 25.06
CA PRO A 52 -12.93 -6.30 25.35
C PRO A 52 -13.69 -5.35 26.29
N ASP A 53 -15.02 -5.39 26.24
CA ASP A 53 -15.85 -4.78 27.27
C ASP A 53 -15.47 -5.35 28.66
N PRO A 54 -15.54 -4.55 29.75
CA PRO A 54 -15.12 -4.97 31.07
C PRO A 54 -15.91 -6.21 31.52
N GLY A 55 -15.24 -7.38 31.52
CA GLY A 55 -15.83 -8.68 31.82
C GLY A 55 -15.73 -9.72 30.69
N ALA A 56 -15.31 -9.33 29.49
CA ALA A 56 -15.02 -10.28 28.39
C ALA A 56 -13.58 -10.83 28.47
N PRO A 57 -13.34 -12.07 28.00
CA PRO A 57 -12.03 -12.70 28.05
C PRO A 57 -11.02 -11.93 27.20
N ASP A 58 -9.76 -11.90 27.65
CA ASP A 58 -8.69 -11.18 26.96
C ASP A 58 -8.61 -11.65 25.50
N PHE A 59 -8.68 -10.68 24.58
CA PHE A 59 -8.26 -10.93 23.22
C PHE A 59 -6.77 -11.30 23.32
N SER A 60 -6.46 -12.57 23.08
CA SER A 60 -5.11 -13.10 23.05
C SER A 60 -4.93 -13.87 21.74
N LEU A 61 -3.81 -13.68 21.04
CA LEU A 61 -3.54 -14.32 19.75
C LEU A 61 -3.70 -15.86 19.80
N LEU A 62 -3.48 -16.45 20.98
CA LEU A 62 -3.62 -17.87 21.29
C LEU A 62 -5.08 -18.37 21.23
N ASN A 63 -6.08 -17.50 21.45
CA ASN A 63 -7.49 -17.88 21.36
C ASN A 63 -8.03 -17.81 19.91
N LEU A 64 -7.33 -17.10 19.01
CA LEU A 64 -7.77 -16.87 17.63
C LEU A 64 -7.22 -17.92 16.64
N LEU A 65 -6.05 -18.48 16.92
CA LEU A 65 -5.44 -19.58 16.16
C LEU A 65 -5.49 -20.83 17.03
N PRO A 66 -6.45 -21.76 16.81
CA PRO A 66 -6.41 -23.04 17.47
C PRO A 66 -5.12 -23.76 17.01
N ILE A 67 -4.12 -23.76 17.89
CA ILE A 67 -2.99 -24.69 17.78
C ILE A 67 -3.57 -26.05 18.17
N GLY A 68 -4.02 -26.78 17.15
CA GLY A 68 -4.31 -28.21 17.21
C GLY A 68 -3.17 -28.98 16.54
#